data_AF-A0A7W9PBC8-F1
#
_entry.id   AF-A0A7W9PBC8-F1
#
_cell.length_a   1.000
_cell.length_b   1.000
_cell.length_c   1.000
_cell.angle_alpha   90.00
_cell.angle_beta   90.00
_cell.angle_gamma   90.00
#
_symmetry.space_group_name_H-M   'P 1'
#
loop_
_entity.id
_entity.type
_entity.pdbx_description
1 polymer ?
#
loop_
_entity_poly.entity_id
_entity_poly.type
_entity_poly.pdbx_seq_one_letter_code
_entity_poly.pdbx_strand_id
1 'polypeptide(L)'
;MIGGPLLWFARDLAVLHERRLIGRGGAAPALDATATVEIERRRAELVMAIDDWISRTVPQHRLGATLHTETIGSVIDRLAEASVRAHHALMTLDANDEILHGAWHHLAELADGYDDLVRDVLAGRRRLPAW
;
A
#
# COMPACT_ATOMS: atom_id res chain seq x y z
N MET A 1 15.76 -7.13 14.68
CA MET A 1 14.86 -7.70 13.65
C MET A 1 13.83 -6.63 13.30
N ILE A 2 14.13 -5.76 12.33
CA ILE A 2 13.38 -4.51 12.06
C ILE A 2 12.21 -4.72 11.06
N GLY A 3 11.99 -5.94 10.56
CA GLY A 3 10.94 -6.24 9.56
C GLY A 3 9.59 -6.74 10.10
N GLY A 4 9.49 -7.05 11.40
CA GLY A 4 8.31 -7.73 11.97
C GLY A 4 6.98 -6.96 11.91
N PRO A 5 6.94 -5.66 12.26
CA PRO A 5 5.70 -4.88 12.28
C PRO A 5 5.19 -4.54 10.87
N LEU A 6 6.10 -4.20 9.96
CA LEU A 6 5.75 -3.73 8.62
C LEU A 6 5.15 -4.83 7.76
N LEU A 7 5.66 -6.06 7.88
CA LEU A 7 5.10 -7.23 7.20
C LEU A 7 3.68 -7.53 7.68
N TRP A 8 3.41 -7.32 8.98
CA TRP A 8 2.09 -7.50 9.55
C TRP A 8 1.11 -6.43 9.04
N PHE A 9 1.52 -5.17 8.99
CA PHE A 9 0.69 -4.09 8.45
C PHE A 9 0.39 -4.28 6.96
N ALA A 10 1.39 -4.63 6.15
CA ALA A 10 1.21 -4.89 4.72
C ALA A 10 0.22 -6.05 4.48
N ARG A 11 0.31 -7.11 5.30
CA ARG A 11 -0.64 -8.24 5.26
C ARG A 11 -2.07 -7.80 5.61
N ASP A 12 -2.25 -7.03 6.68
CA ASP A 12 -3.58 -6.57 7.10
C ASP A 12 -4.21 -5.65 6.04
N LEU A 13 -3.42 -4.80 5.37
CA LEU A 13 -3.86 -3.99 4.24
C LEU A 13 -4.31 -4.86 3.05
N ALA A 14 -3.53 -5.90 2.71
CA ALA A 14 -3.91 -6.83 1.65
C ALA A 14 -5.24 -7.52 1.93
N VAL A 15 -5.47 -7.97 3.18
CA VAL A 15 -6.74 -8.59 3.60
C VAL A 15 -7.93 -7.62 3.47
N LEU A 16 -7.73 -6.33 3.78
CA LEU A 16 -8.77 -5.32 3.62
C LEU A 16 -9.12 -5.09 2.15
N HIS A 17 -8.11 -5.04 1.28
CA HIS A 17 -8.31 -4.89 -0.16
C HIS A 17 -8.97 -6.11 -0.80
N GLU A 18 -8.63 -7.34 -0.36
CA GLU A 18 -9.32 -8.56 -0.80
C GLU A 18 -10.80 -8.53 -0.41
N ARG A 19 -11.12 -8.13 0.82
CA ARG A 19 -12.52 -8.01 1.28
C ARG A 19 -13.30 -6.98 0.46
N ARG A 20 -12.64 -5.89 0.06
CA ARG A 20 -13.21 -4.85 -0.80
C ARG A 20 -13.46 -5.36 -2.23
N LEU A 21 -12.51 -6.10 -2.79
CA LEU A 21 -12.55 -6.56 -4.19
C LEU A 21 -13.51 -7.74 -4.38
N ILE A 22 -13.51 -8.70 -3.46
CA ILE A 22 -14.21 -9.99 -3.61
C ILE A 22 -15.60 -9.97 -2.96
N GLY A 23 -15.86 -9.02 -2.04
CA GLY A 23 -17.07 -9.03 -1.23
C GLY A 23 -17.22 -10.29 -0.38
N ARG A 24 -18.27 -10.39 0.42
CA ARG A 24 -18.56 -11.61 1.18
C ARG A 24 -19.06 -12.70 0.22
N GLY A 25 -18.16 -13.55 -0.29
CA GLY A 25 -18.53 -14.80 -0.97
C GLY A 25 -18.28 -14.90 -2.48
N GLY A 26 -17.39 -14.10 -3.07
CA GLY A 26 -16.93 -14.32 -4.46
C GLY A 26 -17.84 -13.75 -5.55
N ALA A 27 -18.85 -12.97 -5.20
CA ALA A 27 -19.64 -12.17 -6.13
C ALA A 27 -19.22 -10.70 -6.04
N ALA A 28 -19.20 -10.00 -7.18
CA ALA A 28 -18.84 -8.56 -7.28
C ALA A 28 -19.44 -7.75 -6.11
N PRO A 29 -18.68 -6.84 -5.50
CA PRO A 29 -18.95 -6.37 -4.15
C PRO A 29 -20.23 -5.54 -4.11
N ALA A 30 -21.33 -6.16 -3.70
CA ALA A 30 -22.43 -5.48 -3.04
C ALA A 30 -22.09 -5.36 -1.54
N LEU A 31 -20.94 -4.75 -1.23
CA LEU A 31 -20.67 -4.35 0.15
C LEU A 31 -21.67 -3.25 0.50
N ASP A 32 -22.31 -3.35 1.66
CA ASP A 32 -23.10 -2.22 2.16
C ASP A 32 -22.18 -0.99 2.34
N ALA A 33 -22.76 0.21 2.25
CA ALA A 33 -22.01 1.45 2.34
C ALA A 33 -21.26 1.57 3.68
N THR A 34 -21.78 0.98 4.76
CA THR A 34 -21.20 0.99 6.10
C THR A 34 -19.92 0.14 6.19
N ALA A 35 -19.92 -1.05 5.59
CA ALA A 35 -18.77 -1.96 5.52
C ALA A 35 -17.64 -1.36 4.68
N THR A 36 -17.99 -0.66 3.59
CA THR A 36 -17.01 0.09 2.80
C THR A 36 -16.36 1.19 3.64
N VAL A 37 -17.14 1.98 4.37
CA VAL A 37 -16.63 3.05 5.25
C VAL A 37 -15.73 2.50 6.36
N GLU A 38 -16.08 1.36 6.99
CA GLU A 38 -15.22 0.74 8.00
C GLU A 38 -13.90 0.22 7.42
N ILE A 39 -13.91 -0.33 6.22
CA ILE A 39 -12.69 -0.76 5.51
C ILE A 39 -11.79 0.46 5.23
N GLU A 40 -12.35 1.54 4.69
CA GLU A 40 -11.61 2.79 4.44
C GLU A 40 -11.03 3.38 5.72
N ARG A 41 -11.82 3.40 6.80
CA ARG A 41 -11.38 3.87 8.13
C ARG A 41 -10.22 3.04 8.66
N ARG A 42 -10.33 1.71 8.59
CA ARG A 42 -9.28 0.81 9.07
C ARG A 42 -8.01 0.92 8.24
N ARG A 43 -8.13 1.12 6.93
CA ARG A 43 -6.99 1.37 6.04
C ARG A 43 -6.25 2.65 6.43
N ALA A 44 -6.98 3.74 6.66
CA ALA A 44 -6.41 5.01 7.10
C ALA A 44 -5.70 4.87 8.47
N GLU A 45 -6.28 4.13 9.43
CA GLU A 45 -5.62 3.85 10.72
C GLU A 45 -4.29 3.12 10.57
N LEU A 46 -4.24 2.10 9.68
CA LEU A 46 -3.02 1.34 9.44
C LEU A 46 -1.95 2.20 8.76
N VAL A 47 -2.34 3.03 7.78
CA VAL A 47 -1.44 4.00 7.13
C VAL A 47 -0.82 4.94 8.18
N MET A 48 -1.64 5.53 9.05
CA MET A 48 -1.14 6.39 10.12
C MET A 48 -0.22 5.66 11.09
N ALA A 49 -0.52 4.40 11.44
CA ALA A 49 0.34 3.59 12.31
C ALA A 49 1.71 3.28 11.68
N ILE A 50 1.74 3.03 10.37
CA ILE A 50 2.99 2.86 9.61
C ILE A 50 3.78 4.17 9.62
N ASP A 51 3.12 5.28 9.33
CA ASP A 51 3.79 6.59 9.27
C ASP A 51 4.36 7.02 10.63
N ASP A 52 3.61 6.80 11.72
CA ASP A 52 4.09 7.01 13.08
C ASP A 52 5.31 6.12 13.39
N TRP A 53 5.25 4.83 13.07
CA TRP A 53 6.37 3.90 13.27
C TRP A 53 7.63 4.34 12.48
N ILE A 54 7.47 4.76 11.23
CA ILE A 54 8.57 5.24 10.38
C ILE A 54 9.17 6.52 10.94
N SER A 55 8.33 7.47 11.37
CA SER A 55 8.79 8.73 11.95
C SER A 55 9.66 8.53 13.21
N ARG A 56 9.36 7.47 14.00
CA ARG A 56 10.12 7.08 15.19
C ARG A 56 11.39 6.31 14.85
N THR A 57 11.41 5.58 13.74
CA THR A 57 12.48 4.64 13.40
C THR A 57 13.54 5.26 12.47
N VAL A 58 13.15 6.20 11.61
CA VAL A 58 14.03 6.81 10.61
C VAL A 58 14.46 8.21 11.08
N PRO A 59 15.78 8.48 11.23
CA PRO A 59 16.28 9.80 11.54
C PRO A 59 15.87 10.81 10.46
N GLN A 60 15.05 11.79 10.82
CA GLN A 60 14.65 12.84 9.88
C GLN A 60 15.82 13.82 9.66
N HIS A 61 16.48 13.72 8.51
CA HIS A 61 17.52 14.64 8.10
C HIS A 61 16.87 16.01 7.79
N ARG A 62 17.13 17.02 8.63
CA ARG A 62 16.46 18.33 8.64
C ARG A 62 16.91 19.33 7.56
N LEU A 63 17.80 18.95 6.66
CA LEU A 63 18.44 19.87 5.72
C LEU A 63 18.08 19.55 4.27
N GLY A 64 17.22 20.39 3.67
CA GLY A 64 17.12 20.56 2.21
C GLY A 64 16.21 19.60 1.43
N ALA A 65 15.53 18.66 2.09
CA ALA A 65 14.68 17.68 1.40
C ALA A 65 13.31 18.27 1.00
N THR A 66 12.90 18.01 -0.25
CA THR A 66 11.56 18.34 -0.77
C THR A 66 10.49 17.65 0.08
N LEU A 67 9.48 18.42 0.50
CA LEU A 67 8.35 17.90 1.25
C LEU A 67 7.52 17.02 0.30
N HIS A 68 7.54 15.72 0.52
CA HIS A 68 6.72 14.82 -0.25
C HIS A 68 5.26 14.92 0.20
N THR A 69 4.32 15.02 -0.74
CA THR A 69 2.87 15.10 -0.45
C THR A 69 2.28 13.74 -0.07
N GLU A 70 3.05 12.66 -0.23
CA GLU A 70 2.63 11.29 0.05
C GLU A 70 3.51 10.68 1.14
N THR A 71 2.89 9.89 2.03
CA THR A 71 3.57 9.21 3.13
C THR A 71 4.03 7.81 2.70
N ILE A 72 4.97 7.19 3.42
CA ILE A 72 5.36 5.80 3.10
C ILE A 72 4.17 4.86 3.33
N GLY A 73 3.36 5.10 4.36
CA GLY A 73 2.14 4.35 4.60
C GLY A 73 1.19 4.38 3.40
N SER A 74 1.01 5.53 2.73
CA SER A 74 0.15 5.61 1.55
C SER A 74 0.71 4.91 0.32
N VAL A 75 2.05 4.84 0.17
CA VAL A 75 2.70 4.04 -0.87
C VAL A 75 2.50 2.54 -0.60
N ILE A 76 2.70 2.09 0.64
CA ILE A 76 2.49 0.69 1.04
C ILE A 76 1.02 0.29 0.84
N ASP A 77 0.07 1.19 1.14
CA ASP A 77 -1.35 0.95 0.92
C ASP A 77 -1.69 0.71 -0.56
N ARG A 78 -1.17 1.55 -1.46
CA ARG A 78 -1.34 1.37 -2.91
C ARG A 78 -0.67 0.10 -3.43
N LEU A 79 0.51 -0.24 -2.90
CA LEU A 79 1.21 -1.48 -3.25
C LEU A 79 0.38 -2.71 -2.85
N ALA A 80 -0.22 -2.69 -1.66
CA ALA A 80 -1.12 -3.74 -1.19
C ALA A 80 -2.36 -3.86 -2.09
N GLU A 81 -2.97 -2.74 -2.47
CA GLU A 81 -4.12 -2.71 -3.39
C GLU A 81 -3.77 -3.29 -4.77
N ALA A 82 -2.66 -2.84 -5.36
CA ALA A 82 -2.18 -3.32 -6.66
C ALA A 82 -1.84 -4.82 -6.63
N SER A 83 -1.24 -5.29 -5.52
CA SER A 83 -0.94 -6.70 -5.32
C SER A 83 -2.20 -7.56 -5.35
N VAL A 84 -3.24 -7.14 -4.62
CA VAL A 84 -4.53 -7.84 -4.60
C VAL A 84 -5.19 -7.85 -5.98
N ARG A 85 -5.15 -6.73 -6.70
CA ARG A 85 -5.69 -6.64 -8.07
C ARG A 85 -4.96 -7.56 -9.04
N ALA A 86 -3.63 -7.58 -9.01
CA ALA A 86 -2.82 -8.42 -9.89
C ALA A 86 -3.05 -9.92 -9.62
N HIS A 87 -3.13 -10.32 -8.34
CA HIS A 87 -3.44 -11.70 -7.95
C HIS A 87 -4.86 -12.09 -8.34
N HIS A 88 -5.84 -11.22 -8.12
CA HIS A 88 -7.21 -11.49 -8.55
C HIS A 88 -7.29 -11.66 -10.06
N ALA A 89 -6.69 -10.75 -10.83
CA ALA A 89 -6.63 -10.84 -12.29
C ALA A 89 -6.01 -12.17 -12.74
N LEU A 90 -4.93 -12.63 -12.10
CA LEU A 90 -4.27 -13.91 -12.41
C LEU A 90 -5.21 -15.11 -12.18
N MET A 91 -6.10 -15.04 -11.20
CA MET A 91 -7.01 -16.12 -10.86
C MET A 91 -8.30 -16.10 -11.69
N THR A 92 -8.68 -14.96 -12.27
CA THR A 92 -9.96 -14.78 -12.96
C THR A 92 -9.87 -14.59 -14.47
N LEU A 93 -8.71 -14.19 -14.99
CA LEU A 93 -8.53 -13.86 -16.41
C LEU A 93 -7.57 -14.83 -17.09
N ASP A 94 -7.66 -14.91 -18.41
CA ASP A 94 -6.72 -15.69 -19.22
C ASP A 94 -5.32 -15.04 -19.22
N ALA A 95 -4.29 -15.87 -19.37
CA ALA A 95 -2.89 -15.44 -19.32
C ALA A 95 -2.52 -14.40 -20.40
N ASN A 96 -3.28 -14.32 -21.50
CA ASN A 96 -3.03 -13.37 -22.59
C ASN A 96 -3.91 -12.12 -22.52
N ASP A 97 -4.61 -11.91 -21.40
CA ASP A 97 -5.47 -10.74 -21.19
C ASP A 97 -4.62 -9.48 -20.95
N GLU A 98 -4.94 -8.39 -21.63
CA GLU A 98 -4.27 -7.09 -21.48
C GLU A 98 -4.50 -6.50 -20.07
N ILE A 99 -5.64 -6.80 -19.44
CA ILE A 99 -5.98 -6.35 -18.08
C ILE A 99 -5.07 -7.03 -17.06
N LEU A 100 -4.76 -8.31 -17.24
CA LEU A 100 -3.79 -9.03 -16.42
C LEU A 100 -2.41 -8.36 -16.53
N HIS A 101 -1.93 -8.17 -17.76
CA HIS A 101 -0.62 -7.54 -18.01
C HIS A 101 -0.55 -6.13 -17.42
N GLY A 102 -1.61 -5.33 -17.58
CA GLY A 102 -1.70 -3.98 -17.00
C GLY A 102 -1.64 -3.98 -15.47
N ALA A 103 -2.33 -4.92 -14.81
CA ALA A 103 -2.32 -5.02 -13.35
C ALA A 103 -0.92 -5.40 -12.81
N TRP A 104 -0.23 -6.33 -13.46
CA TRP A 104 1.14 -6.72 -13.09
C TRP A 104 2.16 -5.62 -13.39
N HIS A 105 2.03 -4.94 -14.52
CA HIS A 105 2.87 -3.79 -14.85
C HIS A 105 2.70 -2.67 -13.82
N HIS A 106 1.46 -2.36 -13.45
CA HIS A 106 1.20 -1.34 -12.43
C HIS A 106 1.79 -1.71 -11.06
N LEU A 107 1.72 -2.98 -10.68
CA LEU A 107 2.36 -3.48 -9.46
C LEU A 107 3.88 -3.31 -9.48
N ALA A 108 4.53 -3.63 -10.62
CA ALA A 108 5.98 -3.46 -10.79
C ALA A 108 6.40 -1.99 -10.65
N GLU A 109 5.70 -1.07 -11.32
CA GLU A 109 5.98 0.38 -11.23
C GLU A 109 5.86 0.91 -9.79
N LEU A 110 4.85 0.44 -9.03
CA LEU A 110 4.70 0.81 -7.62
C LEU A 110 5.81 0.23 -6.74
N ALA A 111 6.28 -0.99 -7.03
CA ALA A 111 7.38 -1.60 -6.31
C ALA A 111 8.70 -0.85 -6.57
N ASP A 112 8.99 -0.50 -7.82
CA ASP A 112 10.17 0.27 -8.19
C ASP A 112 10.14 1.67 -7.55
N GLY A 113 8.98 2.34 -7.59
CA GLY A 113 8.79 3.64 -6.93
C GLY A 113 8.94 3.57 -5.40
N TYR A 114 8.54 2.46 -4.77
CA TYR A 114 8.75 2.22 -3.34
C TYR A 114 10.23 2.05 -3.01
N ASP A 115 10.96 1.25 -3.79
CA ASP A 115 12.40 1.02 -3.60
C ASP A 115 13.20 2.31 -3.75
N ASP A 116 12.86 3.13 -4.75
CA ASP A 116 13.44 4.46 -4.95
C ASP A 116 13.14 5.39 -3.77
N LEU A 117 11.91 5.40 -3.27
CA LEU A 117 11.52 6.19 -2.10
C LEU A 117 12.28 5.77 -0.85
N VAL A 118 12.38 4.48 -0.57
CA VAL A 118 13.14 3.94 0.57
C VAL A 118 14.62 4.34 0.45
N ARG A 119 15.20 4.20 -0.74
CA ARG A 119 16.59 4.59 -0.99
C ARG A 119 16.83 6.08 -0.74
N ASP A 120 15.92 6.94 -1.18
CA ASP A 120 16.02 8.39 -0.99
C ASP A 120 15.82 8.81 0.48
N VAL A 121 14.92 8.14 1.20
CA VAL A 121 14.68 8.37 2.63
C VAL A 121 15.89 7.94 3.46
N LEU A 122 16.45 6.75 3.20
CA LEU A 122 17.65 6.27 3.88
C LEU A 122 18.88 7.13 3.59
N ALA A 123 18.97 7.70 2.38
CA ALA A 123 20.03 8.63 2.02
C ALA A 123 19.80 10.06 2.56
N GLY A 124 18.70 10.32 3.26
CA GLY A 124 18.35 11.64 3.79
C GLY A 124 17.99 12.68 2.73
N ARG A 125 17.74 12.25 1.48
CA ARG A 125 17.38 13.13 0.35
C ARG A 125 15.91 13.52 0.33
N ARG A 126 15.04 12.77 1.01
CA ARG A 126 13.59 13.00 1.07
C ARG A 126 13.08 13.09 2.50
N ARG A 127 12.16 14.02 2.74
CA ARG A 127 11.49 14.17 4.03
C ARG A 127 10.05 13.68 3.91
N LEU A 128 9.67 12.80 4.82
CA LEU A 128 8.32 12.30 4.95
C LEU A 128 7.48 13.27 5.79
N PRO A 129 6.18 13.42 5.50
CA PRO A 129 5.28 14.14 6.38
C PRO A 129 5.31 13.49 7.77
N ALA A 130 5.57 14.29 8.80
CA ALA A 130 5.31 13.88 10.18
C ALA A 130 3.92 14.43 10.54
N TRP A 131 2.98 13.53 10.84
CA TRP A 131 1.67 13.88 11.36
C TRP A 131 1.68 13.74 12.88
#